data_AF-A0A968P0C5-F1
#
_entry.id   AF-A0A968P0C5-F1
#
_cell.length_a   1.000
_cell.length_b   1.000
_cell.length_c   1.000
_cell.angle_alpha   90.00
_cell.angle_beta   90.00
_cell.angle_gamma   90.00
#
_symmetry.space_group_name_H-M   'P 1'
#
loop_
_entity.id
_entity.type
_entity.pdbx_description
1 polymer ?
#
loop_
_entity_poly.entity_id
_entity_poly.type
_entity_poly.pdbx_seq_one_letter_code
_entity_poly.pdbx_strand_id
1 'polypeptide(L)'
;MMKNHGYELEHNFGHGKQYLAMTLATLNLLAFAWHSILDLAEPPWRTARDVAGKRTSFFSDLWSITRLIVFPNWQTLLKSLAASEVPRDLLKAHDLPC
;
A
#
# COMPACT_ATOMS: atom_id res chain seq x y z
N MET A 1 3.56 34.70 17.40
CA MET A 1 3.65 33.54 18.31
C MET A 1 4.42 32.45 17.61
N MET A 2 5.63 32.20 18.08
CA MET A 2 6.53 31.13 17.63
C MET A 2 6.12 29.83 18.31
N LYS A 3 5.76 28.80 17.54
CA LYS A 3 5.90 27.38 17.92
C LYS A 3 6.06 26.52 16.67
N ASN A 4 7.26 26.50 16.10
CA ASN A 4 7.74 25.30 15.42
C ASN A 4 7.80 24.22 16.51
N HIS A 5 6.79 23.36 16.59
CA HIS A 5 6.93 22.08 17.27
C HIS A 5 7.92 21.30 16.42
N GLY A 6 9.20 21.44 16.80
CA GLY A 6 10.30 20.71 16.21
C GLY A 6 9.91 19.24 16.16
N TYR A 7 10.01 18.68 14.96
CA TYR A 7 9.86 17.27 14.70
C TYR A 7 10.50 16.46 15.84
N GLU A 8 9.69 15.88 16.71
CA GLU A 8 10.10 15.04 17.84
C GLU A 8 10.57 13.66 17.33
N LEU A 9 11.39 13.63 16.28
CA LEU A 9 12.04 12.39 15.83
C LEU A 9 13.11 11.93 16.83
N GLU A 10 13.72 12.86 17.56
CA GLU A 10 14.65 12.55 18.64
C GLU A 10 13.95 11.97 19.87
N HIS A 11 12.69 12.35 20.14
CA HIS A 11 11.97 11.87 21.32
C HIS A 11 11.24 10.55 21.07
N ASN A 12 10.76 10.29 19.85
CA ASN A 12 10.10 9.03 19.51
C ASN A 12 11.06 7.81 19.45
N PHE A 13 12.38 8.04 19.37
CA PHE A 13 13.38 6.98 19.24
C PHE A 13 14.71 7.26 19.97
N GLY A 14 14.71 8.19 20.93
CA GLY A 14 15.89 8.64 21.67
C GLY A 14 16.60 7.56 22.49
N HIS A 15 16.00 6.38 22.64
CA HIS A 15 16.63 5.22 23.26
C HIS A 15 16.77 4.06 22.27
N GLY A 16 17.93 4.01 21.61
CA GLY A 16 18.52 2.74 21.17
C GLY A 16 18.26 2.35 19.71
N LYS A 17 18.77 3.16 18.77
CA LYS A 17 19.56 2.74 17.58
C LYS A 17 19.69 3.95 16.65
N GLN A 18 20.89 4.51 16.55
CA GLN A 18 21.26 5.75 15.87
C GLN A 18 20.76 5.90 14.41
N TYR A 19 20.38 4.79 13.76
CA TYR A 19 19.87 4.78 12.39
C TYR A 19 18.43 4.30 12.26
N LEU A 20 17.84 3.66 13.28
CA LEU A 20 16.50 3.06 13.16
C LEU A 20 15.41 4.12 13.00
N ALA A 21 15.52 5.22 13.76
CA ALA A 21 14.62 6.36 13.67
C ALA A 21 14.64 6.98 12.27
N MET A 22 15.84 7.18 11.71
CA MET A 22 16.01 7.73 10.37
C MET A 22 15.58 6.77 9.27
N THR A 23 15.80 5.46 9.43
CA THR A 23 15.32 4.45 8.48
C THR A 23 13.80 4.42 8.46
N LEU A 24 13.14 4.40 9.62
CA LEU A 24 11.68 4.43 9.71
C LEU A 24 11.09 5.73 9.17
N ALA A 25 11.72 6.88 9.46
CA ALA A 25 11.33 8.16 8.89
C ALA A 25 11.44 8.15 7.36
N THR A 26 12.55 7.65 6.82
CA THR A 26 12.75 7.50 5.37
C THR A 26 11.73 6.56 4.74
N LEU A 27 11.42 5.42 5.37
CA LEU A 27 10.41 4.47 4.89
C LEU A 27 9.01 5.07 4.87
N ASN A 28 8.65 5.85 5.90
CA ASN A 28 7.37 6.56 5.93
C ASN A 28 7.31 7.60 4.79
N LEU A 29 8.35 8.41 4.61
CA LEU A 29 8.41 9.39 3.52
C LEU A 29 8.35 8.70 2.15
N LEU A 30 9.05 7.57 1.99
CA LEU A 30 9.02 6.77 0.77
C LEU A 30 7.62 6.21 0.49
N ALA A 31 6.91 5.72 1.51
CA ALA A 31 5.53 5.24 1.36
C ALA A 31 4.60 6.38 0.89
N PHE A 32 4.68 7.56 1.50
CA PHE A 32 3.90 8.73 1.06
C PHE A 32 4.23 9.15 -0.37
N ALA A 33 5.51 9.18 -0.74
CA ALA A 33 5.94 9.49 -2.10
C ALA A 33 5.40 8.45 -3.10
N TRP A 34 5.49 7.16 -2.75
CA TRP A 34 5.01 6.07 -3.59
C TRP A 34 3.51 6.14 -3.84
N HIS A 35 2.71 6.40 -2.79
CA HIS A 35 1.27 6.62 -2.95
C HIS A 35 0.98 7.78 -3.91
N SER A 36 1.75 8.87 -3.84
CA SER A 36 1.56 10.04 -4.71
C SER A 36 1.94 9.74 -6.17
N ILE A 37 3.00 8.96 -6.38
CA ILE A 37 3.43 8.51 -7.72
C ILE A 37 2.38 7.59 -8.33
N LEU A 38 1.88 6.59 -7.58
CA LEU A 38 0.84 5.69 -8.05
C LEU A 38 -0.44 6.44 -8.41
N ASP A 39 -0.80 7.46 -7.63
CA ASP A 39 -1.94 8.31 -7.95
C ASP A 39 -1.76 8.98 -9.31
N LEU A 40 -0.56 9.48 -9.62
CA LEU A 40 -0.26 10.18 -10.86
C LEU A 40 -0.11 9.25 -12.07
N ALA A 41 0.58 8.12 -11.89
CA ALA A 41 1.03 7.27 -13.00
C ALA A 41 0.08 6.10 -13.31
N GLU A 42 -0.75 5.67 -12.36
CA GLU A 42 -1.57 4.45 -12.50
C GLU A 42 -3.07 4.77 -12.45
N PRO A 43 -3.74 4.93 -13.61
CA PRO A 43 -5.18 5.14 -13.66
C PRO A 43 -6.01 4.06 -12.94
N PRO A 44 -5.71 2.74 -13.05
CA PRO A 44 -6.46 1.71 -12.34
C PRO A 44 -6.36 1.83 -10.81
N TRP A 45 -5.20 2.28 -10.30
CA TRP A 45 -5.00 2.54 -8.87
C TRP A 45 -5.91 3.69 -8.39
N ARG A 46 -6.05 4.74 -9.19
CA ARG A 46 -6.98 5.84 -8.89
C ARG A 46 -8.43 5.36 -8.87
N THR A 47 -8.86 4.62 -9.91
CA THR A 47 -10.20 4.05 -9.96
C THR A 47 -10.50 3.16 -8.75
N ALA A 48 -9.57 2.29 -8.37
CA ALA A 48 -9.76 1.42 -7.21
C ALA A 48 -9.95 2.20 -5.91
N ARG A 49 -9.21 3.29 -5.71
CA ARG A 49 -9.39 4.16 -4.52
C ARG A 49 -10.70 4.92 -4.55
N ASP A 50 -11.14 5.37 -5.72
CA ASP A 50 -12.42 6.05 -5.90
C ASP A 50 -13.60 5.10 -5.60
N VAL A 51 -13.51 3.85 -6.06
CA VAL A 51 -14.50 2.78 -5.78
C VAL A 51 -14.55 2.44 -4.29
N ALA A 52 -13.38 2.28 -3.65
CA ALA A 52 -13.31 1.97 -2.22
C ALA A 52 -13.81 3.12 -1.33
N GLY A 53 -13.73 4.37 -1.81
CA GLY A 53 -14.18 5.60 -1.14
C GLY A 53 -13.36 6.00 0.09
N LYS A 54 -13.08 5.07 1.00
CA LYS A 54 -12.21 5.25 2.17
C LYS A 54 -10.86 4.60 1.92
N ARG A 55 -9.78 5.32 2.25
CA ARG A 55 -8.40 4.78 2.17
C ARG A 55 -8.24 3.48 2.97
N THR A 56 -8.86 3.37 4.14
CA THR A 56 -8.80 2.16 4.97
C THR A 56 -9.46 0.96 4.29
N SER A 57 -10.58 1.18 3.58
CA SER A 57 -11.24 0.13 2.79
C SER A 57 -10.33 -0.34 1.67
N PHE A 58 -9.75 0.60 0.91
CA PHE A 58 -8.84 0.28 -0.18
C PHE A 58 -7.68 -0.61 0.25
N PHE A 59 -7.01 -0.28 1.37
CA PHE A 59 -5.92 -1.11 1.89
C PHE A 59 -6.41 -2.44 2.48
N SER A 60 -7.61 -2.48 3.04
CA SER A 60 -8.24 -3.73 3.49
C SER A 60 -8.52 -4.67 2.31
N ASP A 61 -9.01 -4.13 1.21
CA ASP A 61 -9.30 -4.88 -0.02
C ASP A 61 -7.99 -5.39 -0.65
N LEU A 62 -6.98 -4.51 -0.76
CA LEU A 62 -5.63 -4.87 -1.20
C LEU A 62 -5.03 -5.99 -0.35
N TRP A 63 -5.11 -5.88 0.97
CA TRP A 63 -4.61 -6.92 1.87
C TRP A 63 -5.38 -8.23 1.70
N SER A 64 -6.71 -8.16 1.56
CA SER A 64 -7.56 -9.34 1.43
C SER A 64 -7.27 -10.13 0.16
N ILE A 65 -7.19 -9.47 -1.00
CA ILE A 65 -6.93 -10.15 -2.27
C ILE A 65 -5.50 -10.67 -2.37
N THR A 66 -4.51 -9.94 -1.83
CA THR A 66 -3.11 -10.40 -1.86
C THR A 66 -2.85 -11.53 -0.85
N ARG A 67 -3.64 -11.60 0.22
CA ARG A 67 -3.61 -12.73 1.16
C ARG A 67 -4.19 -14.01 0.56
N LEU A 68 -5.20 -13.89 -0.30
CA LEU A 68 -5.93 -15.03 -0.86
C LEU A 68 -5.35 -15.51 -2.19
N ILE A 69 -4.63 -14.65 -2.93
CA ILE A 69 -4.30 -14.88 -4.35
C ILE A 69 -2.91 -14.39 -4.68
N VAL A 70 -2.17 -15.23 -5.40
CA VAL A 70 -0.91 -14.86 -6.03
C VAL A 70 -1.19 -14.34 -7.43
N PHE A 71 -1.01 -13.03 -7.63
CA PHE A 71 -1.20 -12.41 -8.93
C PHE A 71 0.05 -12.56 -9.80
N PRO A 72 -0.10 -12.86 -11.10
CA PRO A 72 1.04 -13.06 -11.99
C PRO A 72 1.79 -11.77 -12.33
N ASN A 73 1.11 -10.62 -12.24
CA ASN A 73 1.71 -9.31 -12.50
C ASN A 73 0.92 -8.18 -11.81
N TRP A 74 1.55 -7.01 -11.76
CA TRP A 74 1.02 -5.80 -11.16
C TRP A 74 -0.28 -5.31 -11.80
N GLN A 75 -0.37 -5.34 -13.14
CA GLN A 75 -1.53 -4.86 -13.87
C GLN A 75 -2.78 -5.70 -13.57
N THR A 76 -2.65 -7.01 -13.43
CA THR A 76 -3.76 -7.90 -13.06
C THR A 76 -4.24 -7.59 -11.64
N LEU A 77 -3.32 -7.41 -10.68
CA LEU A 77 -3.67 -7.00 -9.32
C LEU A 77 -4.45 -5.68 -9.30
N LEU A 78 -3.95 -4.66 -9.99
CA LEU A 78 -4.59 -3.34 -10.02
C LEU A 78 -5.97 -3.37 -10.69
N LYS A 79 -6.13 -4.13 -11.77
CA LYS A 79 -7.44 -4.30 -12.41
C LYS A 79 -8.42 -5.00 -11.48
N SER A 80 -7.97 -5.99 -10.71
CA SER A 80 -8.80 -6.66 -9.71
C SER A 80 -9.26 -5.72 -8.59
N LEU A 81 -8.38 -4.85 -8.14
CA LEU A 81 -8.74 -3.80 -7.16
C LEU A 81 -9.73 -2.81 -7.74
N ALA A 82 -9.50 -2.35 -8.97
CA ALA A 82 -10.37 -1.40 -9.64
C ALA A 82 -11.77 -1.97 -9.90
N ALA A 83 -11.85 -3.26 -10.26
CA ALA A 83 -13.10 -3.96 -10.47
C ALA A 83 -13.76 -4.43 -9.16
N SER A 84 -13.04 -4.42 -8.03
CA SER A 84 -13.44 -5.12 -6.80
C SER A 84 -13.78 -6.60 -7.05
N GLU A 85 -13.13 -7.20 -8.05
CA GLU A 85 -13.39 -8.55 -8.52
C GLU A 85 -12.08 -9.28 -8.80
N VAL A 86 -12.06 -10.55 -8.40
CA VAL A 86 -10.93 -11.44 -8.67
C VAL A 86 -11.20 -12.21 -9.97
N PRO A 87 -10.24 -12.23 -10.92
CA PRO A 87 -10.31 -13.08 -12.09
C PRO A 87 -10.45 -14.56 -11.70
N ARG A 88 -11.55 -15.19 -12.13
CA ARG A 88 -11.92 -16.57 -11.77
C ARG A 88 -10.88 -17.61 -12.22
N ASP A 89 -10.09 -17.29 -13.23
CA ASP A 89 -8.95 -18.07 -13.71
C ASP A 89 -7.82 -18.17 -12.67
N LEU A 90 -7.59 -17.13 -11.85
CA LEU A 90 -6.58 -17.15 -10.80
C LEU A 90 -6.98 -17.98 -9.58
N LEU A 91 -8.28 -18.17 -9.36
CA LEU A 91 -8.79 -19.06 -8.30
C LEU A 91 -8.57 -20.54 -8.63
N LYS A 92 -8.54 -20.90 -9.92
CA LYS A 92 -8.36 -22.28 -10.39
C LYS A 92 -6.91 -22.75 -10.37
N ALA A 93 -5.96 -21.83 -10.38
CA ALA A 93 -4.52 -22.16 -10.41
C ALA A 93 -4.01 -22.79 -9.10
N HIS A 94 -4.82 -22.75 -8.02
CA HIS A 94 -4.52 -23.43 -6.75
C HIS A 94 -4.83 -24.94 -6.78
N ASP A 95 -5.49 -25.46 -7.82
CA ASP A 95 -5.92 -26.87 -7.91
C ASP A 95 -5.00 -27.75 -8.79
N LEU A 96 -3.74 -27.38 -9.00
CA LEU A 96 -2.76 -28.29 -9.63
C LEU A 96 -2.25 -29.31 -8.59
N PRO A 97 -2.32 -30.63 -8.87
CA PRO A 97 -1.84 -31.64 -7.95
C PRO A 97 -0.31 -31.55 -7.82
N CYS A 98 0.15 -31.78 -6.60
CA CYS A 98 1.55 -32.04 -6.27
C CYS A 98 2.14 -33.21 -7.06
#